data_AF-A0A914XZI6-F1
#
_entry.id   AF-A0A914XZI6-F1
#
_cell.length_a   1.000
_cell.length_b   1.000
_cell.length_c   1.000
_cell.angle_alpha   90.00
_cell.angle_beta   90.00
_cell.angle_gamma   90.00
#
_symmetry.space_group_name_H-M   'P 1'
#
loop_
_entity.id
_entity.type
_entity.pdbx_description
1 polymer ?
#
loop_
_entity_poly.entity_id
_entity_poly.type
_entity_poly.pdbx_seq_one_letter_code
_entity_poly.pdbx_strand_id
1 'polypeptide(L)'
;MRLYLVIHSDHEGGNVSAHTSHLVGSALSDPYLSFSAAMAGLAGPLHGLANQEVLVFLTKLIADIGHDYTEKSLREWVWNHLKSGQVVPGYGHAVLRKTDPRCFT
;
A
#
# COMPACT_ATOMS: atom_id res chain seq x y z
N MET A 1 17.22 -1.42 -0.06
CA MET A 1 16.83 -2.65 -0.77
C MET A 1 16.65 -3.88 0.13
N ARG A 2 17.64 -4.32 0.91
CA ARG A 2 17.52 -5.55 1.74
C ARG A 2 16.28 -5.57 2.64
N LEU A 3 16.12 -4.52 3.47
CA LEU A 3 14.99 -4.41 4.38
C LEU A 3 13.64 -4.47 3.65
N TYR A 4 13.48 -3.68 2.58
CA TYR A 4 12.28 -3.63 1.75
C TYR A 4 11.86 -5.02 1.25
N LEU A 5 12.81 -5.79 0.71
CA LEU A 5 12.55 -7.13 0.20
C LEU A 5 12.13 -8.11 1.31
N VAL A 6 12.64 -7.93 2.53
CA VAL A 6 12.31 -8.80 3.66
C VAL A 6 10.90 -8.51 4.19
N ILE A 7 10.56 -7.24 4.43
CA ILE A 7 9.28 -6.88 5.06
C ILE A 7 8.06 -6.99 4.11
N HIS A 8 8.29 -7.05 2.79
CA HIS A 8 7.25 -7.29 1.78
C HIS A 8 7.26 -8.73 1.24
N SER A 9 8.05 -9.63 1.85
CA SER A 9 8.24 -10.99 1.32
C SER A 9 6.96 -11.83 1.37
N ASP A 10 6.13 -11.66 2.41
CA ASP A 10 4.87 -12.36 2.55
C ASP A 10 3.86 -11.55 3.39
N HIS A 11 2.57 -11.77 3.14
CA HIS A 11 1.48 -11.26 3.96
C HIS A 11 0.24 -12.17 3.83
N GLU A 12 0.41 -13.43 4.24
CA GLU A 12 -0.59 -14.49 4.18
C GLU A 12 -1.03 -14.86 2.75
N GLY A 13 -2.00 -15.78 2.62
CA GLY A 13 -2.47 -16.32 1.34
C GLY A 13 -3.75 -15.70 0.79
N GLY A 14 -4.39 -14.78 1.52
CA GLY A 14 -5.67 -14.17 1.13
C GLY A 14 -5.54 -13.01 0.14
N ASN A 15 -4.36 -12.42 0.02
CA ASN A 15 -4.11 -11.34 -0.93
C ASN A 15 -4.06 -11.88 -2.37
N VAL A 16 -4.42 -11.02 -3.34
CA VAL A 16 -4.65 -11.43 -4.74
C VAL A 16 -3.43 -12.10 -5.37
N SER A 17 -2.21 -11.57 -5.16
CA SER A 17 -1.00 -12.15 -5.76
C SER A 17 -0.65 -13.51 -5.16
N ALA A 18 -0.69 -13.65 -3.82
CA ALA A 18 -0.40 -14.92 -3.16
C ALA A 18 -1.44 -15.99 -3.55
N HIS A 19 -2.72 -15.62 -3.52
CA HIS A 19 -3.81 -16.53 -3.90
C HIS A 19 -3.72 -16.95 -5.37
N THR A 20 -3.42 -16.03 -6.28
CA THR A 20 -3.29 -16.34 -7.72
C THR A 20 -2.12 -17.29 -7.98
N SER A 21 -0.97 -17.05 -7.33
CA SER A 21 0.18 -17.96 -7.40
C SER A 21 -0.21 -19.37 -6.94
N HIS A 22 -0.89 -19.47 -5.79
CA HIS A 22 -1.34 -20.73 -5.23
C HIS A 22 -2.36 -21.44 -6.13
N LEU A 23 -3.35 -20.71 -6.65
CA LEU A 23 -4.40 -21.25 -7.50
C LEU A 23 -3.85 -21.82 -8.82
N VAL A 24 -2.98 -21.08 -9.51
CA VAL A 24 -2.36 -21.53 -10.77
C VAL A 24 -1.43 -22.72 -10.53
N GLY A 25 -0.65 -22.68 -9.44
CA GLY A 25 0.23 -23.79 -9.04
C GLY A 25 -0.54 -25.06 -8.65
N SER A 26 -1.77 -24.94 -8.14
CA SER A 26 -2.60 -26.09 -7.76
C SER A 26 -2.96 -26.99 -8.95
N ALA A 27 -2.92 -26.45 -10.18
CA ALA A 27 -3.09 -27.20 -11.42
C ALA A 27 -1.79 -27.85 -11.93
N LEU A 28 -0.76 -27.94 -11.07
CA LEU A 28 0.59 -28.44 -11.39
C LEU A 28 1.35 -27.59 -12.42
N SER A 29 0.93 -26.33 -12.61
CA SER A 29 1.72 -25.35 -13.38
C SER A 29 3.05 -25.11 -12.68
N ASP A 30 4.13 -24.94 -13.44
CA ASP A 30 5.44 -24.68 -12.86
C ASP A 30 5.51 -23.30 -12.15
N PRO A 31 6.55 -23.05 -11.34
CA PRO A 31 6.67 -21.81 -10.59
C PRO A 31 6.74 -20.54 -11.45
N TYR A 32 7.26 -20.61 -12.68
CA TYR A 32 7.35 -19.43 -13.56
C TYR A 32 5.97 -19.00 -14.02
N LEU A 33 5.14 -19.95 -14.43
CA LEU A 33 3.75 -19.68 -14.84
C LEU A 33 2.92 -19.15 -13.67
N SER A 34 3.04 -19.80 -12.51
CA SER A 34 2.31 -19.43 -11.30
C SER A 34 2.66 -18.01 -10.83
N PHE A 35 3.96 -17.69 -10.79
CA PHE A 35 4.41 -16.35 -10.40
C PHE A 35 4.07 -15.28 -11.44
N SER A 36 4.12 -15.60 -12.73
CA SER A 36 3.73 -14.65 -13.79
C SER A 36 2.26 -14.26 -13.67
N ALA A 37 1.37 -15.22 -13.40
CA ALA A 37 -0.04 -14.94 -13.13
C ALA A 37 -0.23 -14.10 -11.86
N ALA A 38 0.53 -14.38 -10.79
CA ALA A 38 0.52 -13.59 -9.57
C ALA A 38 0.91 -12.12 -9.80
N MET A 39 1.86 -11.85 -10.70
CA MET A 39 2.25 -10.49 -11.09
C MET A 39 1.14 -9.75 -11.84
N ALA A 40 0.35 -10.44 -12.67
CA ALA A 40 -0.83 -9.84 -13.28
C ALA A 40 -1.88 -9.42 -12.23
N GLY A 41 -2.08 -10.24 -11.19
CA GLY A 41 -2.91 -9.88 -10.05
C GLY A 41 -2.34 -8.72 -9.22
N LEU A 42 -1.03 -8.69 -8.99
CA LEU A 42 -0.32 -7.61 -8.31
C LEU A 42 -0.42 -6.27 -9.05
N ALA A 43 -0.42 -6.29 -10.38
CA ALA A 43 -0.59 -5.09 -11.19
C ALA A 43 -1.99 -4.46 -11.09
N GLY A 44 -2.97 -5.16 -10.48
CA GLY A 44 -4.30 -4.63 -10.23
C GLY A 44 -4.28 -3.39 -9.33
N PRO A 45 -5.03 -2.31 -9.67
CA PRO A 45 -5.04 -1.07 -8.89
C PRO A 45 -5.38 -1.25 -7.40
N LEU A 46 -6.25 -2.21 -7.08
CA LEU A 46 -6.67 -2.49 -5.71
C LEU A 46 -5.66 -3.35 -4.91
N HIS A 47 -4.51 -3.70 -5.49
CA HIS A 47 -3.49 -4.53 -4.84
C HIS A 47 -2.12 -3.86 -4.83
N GLY A 48 -1.58 -3.47 -5.99
CA GLY A 48 -0.18 -3.04 -6.12
C GLY A 48 0.10 -1.54 -6.12
N LEU A 49 -0.90 -0.67 -5.91
CA LEU A 49 -0.72 0.78 -6.10
C LEU A 49 -0.67 1.63 -4.83
N ALA A 50 -0.91 1.05 -3.65
CA ALA A 50 -0.99 1.83 -2.41
C ALA A 50 0.26 2.70 -2.13
N ASN A 51 1.46 2.20 -2.47
CA ASN A 51 2.71 2.96 -2.31
C ASN A 51 2.73 4.21 -3.22
N GLN A 52 2.39 4.04 -4.49
CA GLN A 52 2.34 5.12 -5.47
C GLN A 52 1.28 6.15 -5.12
N GLU A 53 0.10 5.72 -4.67
CA GLU A 53 -0.98 6.62 -4.24
C GLU A 53 -0.57 7.50 -3.06
N VAL A 54 0.12 6.92 -2.06
CA VAL A 54 0.67 7.68 -0.93
C VAL A 54 1.71 8.69 -1.41
N LEU A 55 2.63 8.32 -2.31
CA LEU A 55 3.65 9.23 -2.81
C LEU A 55 3.05 10.41 -3.60
N VAL A 56 2.05 10.15 -4.45
CA VAL A 56 1.33 11.20 -5.19
C VAL A 56 0.60 12.13 -4.22
N PHE A 57 -0.07 11.56 -3.21
CA PHE A 57 -0.75 12.33 -2.17
C PHE A 57 0.21 13.24 -1.40
N LEU A 58 1.37 12.72 -0.96
CA LEU A 58 2.38 13.50 -0.24
C LEU A 58 2.97 14.61 -1.11
N THR A 59 3.21 14.33 -2.39
CA THR A 59 3.72 15.34 -3.33
C THR A 59 2.71 16.47 -3.52
N LYS A 60 1.42 16.14 -3.64
CA LYS A 60 0.34 17.14 -3.70
C LYS A 60 0.25 17.94 -2.41
N LEU A 61 0.27 17.27 -1.26
CA LEU A 61 0.22 17.92 0.05
C LEU A 61 1.34 18.95 0.18
N ILE A 62 2.58 18.58 -0.13
CA ILE A 62 3.73 19.48 -0.08
C ILE A 62 3.61 20.63 -1.09
N ALA A 63 3.05 20.38 -2.28
CA ALA A 63 2.79 21.45 -3.25
C ALA A 63 1.75 22.46 -2.73
N ASP A 64 0.77 22.02 -1.95
CA ASP A 64 -0.29 22.88 -1.39
C ASP A 64 0.18 23.70 -0.19
N ILE A 65 0.99 23.13 0.72
CA ILE A 65 1.35 23.77 2.00
C ILE A 65 2.82 24.19 2.14
N GLY A 66 3.68 23.83 1.18
CA GLY A 66 5.12 24.12 1.23
C GLY A 66 5.91 23.16 2.13
N HIS A 67 7.25 23.26 2.05
CA HIS A 67 8.17 22.47 2.88
C HIS A 67 8.36 23.05 4.29
N ASP A 68 8.00 24.32 4.50
CA ASP A 68 8.06 25.08 5.74
C ASP A 68 6.76 25.00 6.55
N TYR A 69 5.97 23.94 6.34
CA TYR A 69 4.72 23.74 7.04
C TYR A 69 4.91 23.60 8.57
N THR A 70 3.85 23.94 9.30
CA THR A 70 3.78 23.76 10.76
C THR A 70 2.83 22.61 11.08
N GLU A 71 2.91 22.06 12.28
CA GLU A 71 1.95 21.05 12.75
C GLU A 71 0.50 21.57 12.63
N LYS A 72 0.29 22.86 12.91
CA LYS A 72 -1.02 23.51 12.80
C LYS A 72 -1.53 23.52 11.36
N SER A 73 -0.71 23.97 10.40
CA SER A 73 -1.12 24.05 8.99
C SER A 73 -1.36 22.67 8.38
N LEU A 74 -0.52 21.69 8.73
CA LEU A 74 -0.72 20.30 8.34
C LEU A 74 -2.03 19.73 8.90
N ARG A 75 -2.29 19.95 10.20
CA ARG A 75 -3.52 19.50 10.86
C ARG A 75 -4.77 20.12 10.22
N GLU A 76 -4.73 21.41 9.90
CA GLU A 76 -5.82 22.10 9.21
C GLU A 76 -6.06 21.53 7.81
N TRP A 77 -5.00 21.32 7.03
CA TRP A 77 -5.09 20.72 5.69
C TRP A 77 -5.70 19.32 5.74
N VAL A 78 -5.18 18.44 6.62
CA VAL A 78 -5.70 17.08 6.80
C VAL A 78 -7.16 17.11 7.26
N TRP A 79 -7.53 18.03 8.14
CA TRP A 79 -8.91 18.13 8.59
C TRP A 79 -9.87 18.52 7.48
N ASN A 80 -9.47 19.49 6.65
CA ASN A 80 -10.26 19.93 5.51
C ASN A 80 -10.39 18.82 4.46
N HIS A 81 -9.31 18.09 4.21
CA HIS A 81 -9.28 16.91 3.33
C HIS A 81 -10.29 15.85 3.78
N LEU A 82 -10.27 15.47 5.06
CA LEU A 82 -11.22 14.51 5.62
C LEU A 82 -12.68 15.00 5.59
N LYS A 83 -12.92 16.28 5.93
CA LYS A 83 -14.27 16.89 5.88
C LYS A 83 -14.85 16.97 4.46
N SER A 84 -14.00 16.95 3.44
CA SER A 84 -14.43 16.89 2.04
C SER A 84 -14.90 15.48 1.61
N GLY A 85 -14.86 14.49 2.50
CA GLY A 85 -15.22 13.10 2.22
C GLY A 85 -14.07 12.28 1.63
N GLN A 86 -12.87 12.86 1.51
CA GLN A 86 -11.68 12.16 1.05
C GLN A 86 -10.99 11.43 2.20
N VAL A 87 -10.16 10.43 1.88
CA VAL A 87 -9.40 9.64 2.84
C VAL A 87 -7.91 10.02 2.80
N VAL A 88 -7.18 9.72 3.87
CA VAL A 88 -5.72 9.84 3.89
C VAL A 88 -5.12 8.48 3.47
N PRO A 89 -4.49 8.39 2.29
CA PRO A 89 -3.89 7.13 1.83
C PRO A 89 -2.86 6.58 2.82
N GLY A 90 -2.83 5.26 3.00
CA GLY A 90 -1.93 4.60 3.95
C GLY A 90 -2.38 4.65 5.42
N TYR A 91 -3.50 5.32 5.74
CA TYR A 91 -4.07 5.36 7.08
C TYR A 91 -5.43 4.66 7.16
N GLY A 92 -5.65 3.94 8.25
CA GLY A 92 -6.84 3.13 8.50
C GLY A 92 -6.59 1.65 8.23
N HIS A 93 -7.00 0.80 9.17
CA HIS A 93 -6.89 -0.65 9.03
C HIS A 93 -8.04 -1.34 9.76
N ALA A 94 -8.71 -2.28 9.08
CA ALA A 94 -9.88 -2.97 9.65
C ALA A 94 -9.53 -4.03 10.73
N VAL A 95 -8.26 -4.38 10.92
CA VAL A 95 -7.82 -5.56 11.68
C VAL A 95 -6.72 -5.20 12.67
N LEU A 96 -5.62 -4.59 12.20
CA LEU A 96 -4.55 -4.15 13.09
C LEU A 96 -5.03 -3.05 14.02
N ARG A 97 -4.84 -3.24 15.32
CA ARG A 97 -5.26 -2.30 16.38
C ARG A 97 -4.20 -1.25 16.71
N LYS A 98 -3.01 -1.39 16.13
CA LYS A 98 -1.86 -0.51 16.30
C LYS A 98 -1.22 -0.33 14.93
N THR A 99 -0.32 0.64 14.84
CA THR A 99 0.47 0.87 13.63
C THR A 99 1.18 -0.40 13.18
N ASP A 100 1.19 -0.64 11.87
CA ASP A 100 1.87 -1.77 11.26
C ASP A 100 3.37 -1.75 11.61
N PRO A 101 3.94 -2.84 12.15
CA PRO A 101 5.36 -2.89 12.49
C PRO A 101 6.28 -2.66 11.27
N ARG A 102 5.83 -2.97 10.05
CA ARG A 102 6.59 -2.72 8.80
C ARG A 102 6.79 -1.22 8.51
N CYS A 103 5.99 -0.35 9.13
CA CYS A 103 6.11 1.11 8.99
C CYS A 103 7.23 1.69 9.87
N PHE A 104 7.60 1.01 10.97
CA PHE A 104 8.62 1.51 11.92
C PHE A 104 10.03 0.98 11.66
N THR A 105 10.18 -0.02 10.79
CA THR A 105 11.47 -0.66 10.46
C THR A 105 12.20 0.10 9.38
#